data_AF-A0A7W1NLV3-F1
#
_entry.id   AF-A0A7W1NLV3-F1
#
_cell.length_a   1.000
_cell.length_b   1.000
_cell.length_c   1.000
_cell.angle_alpha   90.00
_cell.angle_beta   90.00
_cell.angle_gamma   90.00
#
_symmetry.space_group_name_H-M   'P 1'
#
loop_
_entity.id
_entity.type
_entity.pdbx_description
1 polymer ?
#
loop_
_entity_poly.entity_id
_entity_poly.type
_entity_poly.pdbx_seq_one_letter_code
_entity_poly.pdbx_strand_id
1 'polypeptide(L)'
;MVFANCLNKSSFTASCSAGFAVSKTNLLRELSNQKMSSAPYQLTDNDILYYLHIPKTAGTSLAAMIKENFEPDQFHLPIHANVFLKTPPETVAKYKFVEGHFYYNLAPFVTKHPVYITVLRNPVELTISYYAQMRRSRPHYGHKLAISQSLLEFVKNPNTRFLWSNLQTRHVATDLNLPEMASKISPEALEDMELERQMDQVAPNGFDDPALLTRAQERLSKFAFVGLVERFDESVETLWYLFGWSSSYTPKVINVAPNRPRDEEISQEVLDVIREHTQLDAALYETGKDLFNARYEQMLKDHPEKIRRDTSKKDDPIEVMQRELDFQKRLIDSLQKEKMFFENQVSELLGVVGRYENSFGWQFVLRFNAARKKLIPEGSKREAIYQKLRDRLN
;
A
#
# COMPACT_ATOMS: atom_id res chain seq x y z
N MET A 1 -41.16 12.79 -34.47
CA MET A 1 -42.32 13.01 -33.57
C MET A 1 -42.35 11.86 -32.59
N VAL A 2 -41.65 11.94 -31.44
CA VAL A 2 -42.12 12.40 -30.10
C VAL A 2 -43.49 11.76 -29.73
N PHE A 3 -43.72 11.02 -28.64
CA PHE A 3 -43.48 11.18 -27.19
C PHE A 3 -43.51 9.78 -26.52
N ALA A 4 -42.57 9.40 -25.66
CA ALA A 4 -42.49 9.63 -24.20
C ALA A 4 -43.28 8.63 -23.33
N ASN A 5 -42.57 7.94 -22.43
CA ASN A 5 -43.12 7.50 -21.16
C ASN A 5 -42.07 7.71 -20.06
N CYS A 6 -42.38 8.63 -19.15
CA CYS A 6 -41.58 9.01 -18.00
C CYS A 6 -41.50 7.86 -16.99
N LEU A 7 -40.30 7.32 -16.79
CA LEU A 7 -40.00 6.48 -15.63
C LEU A 7 -39.70 7.39 -14.43
N ASN A 8 -40.47 7.16 -13.38
CA ASN A 8 -40.49 7.90 -12.14
C ASN A 8 -39.19 7.66 -11.35
N LYS A 9 -38.36 8.71 -11.18
CA LYS A 9 -37.06 8.68 -10.48
C LYS A 9 -37.16 8.65 -8.94
N SER A 10 -38.36 8.52 -8.36
CA SER A 10 -38.59 8.68 -6.91
C SER A 10 -38.67 7.38 -6.11
N SER A 11 -38.73 6.20 -6.75
CA SER A 11 -38.86 4.91 -6.06
C SER A 11 -37.53 4.20 -5.77
N PHE A 12 -36.42 4.64 -6.36
CA PHE A 12 -35.10 4.00 -6.19
C PHE A 12 -34.34 4.51 -4.95
N THR A 13 -34.66 5.69 -4.44
CA THR A 13 -33.98 6.31 -3.28
C THR A 13 -34.54 5.86 -1.93
N ALA A 14 -35.81 5.44 -1.88
CA ALA A 14 -36.49 5.08 -0.63
C ALA A 14 -36.22 3.64 -0.15
N SER A 15 -36.08 2.65 -1.05
CA SER A 15 -35.79 1.27 -0.63
C SER A 15 -34.31 1.07 -0.26
N CYS A 16 -33.41 1.82 -0.89
CA CYS A 16 -31.99 1.81 -0.56
C CYS A 16 -31.76 2.41 0.85
N SER A 17 -32.34 3.57 1.13
CA SER A 17 -32.20 4.23 2.45
C SER A 17 -32.75 3.40 3.63
N ALA A 18 -33.84 2.65 3.42
CA ALA A 18 -34.40 1.75 4.44
C ALA A 18 -33.49 0.52 4.70
N GLY A 19 -32.92 -0.09 3.66
CA GLY A 19 -31.94 -1.18 3.80
C GLY A 19 -30.63 -0.73 4.46
N PHE A 20 -30.16 0.48 4.14
CA PHE A 20 -28.97 1.09 4.77
C PHE A 20 -29.18 1.43 6.25
N ALA A 21 -30.36 1.92 6.64
CA ALA A 21 -30.66 2.23 8.05
C ALA A 21 -30.75 0.97 8.94
N VAL A 22 -31.35 -0.10 8.42
CA VAL A 22 -31.41 -1.40 9.12
C VAL A 22 -30.02 -2.03 9.24
N SER A 23 -29.17 -1.89 8.21
CA SER A 23 -27.75 -2.31 8.24
C SER A 23 -26.94 -1.51 9.27
N LYS A 24 -27.07 -0.17 9.32
CA LYS A 24 -26.37 0.66 10.31
C LYS A 24 -26.77 0.33 11.75
N THR A 25 -28.05 0.04 11.99
CA THR A 25 -28.55 -0.32 13.33
C THR A 25 -28.04 -1.70 13.76
N ASN A 26 -27.99 -2.67 12.85
CA ASN A 26 -27.42 -3.99 13.11
C ASN A 26 -25.90 -3.94 13.26
N LEU A 27 -25.18 -3.13 12.48
CA LEU A 27 -23.74 -2.92 12.59
C LEU A 27 -23.39 -2.25 13.92
N LEU A 28 -24.07 -1.17 14.31
CA LEU A 28 -23.87 -0.53 15.62
C LEU A 28 -24.23 -1.47 16.77
N ARG A 29 -25.26 -2.31 16.60
CA ARG A 29 -25.64 -3.33 17.57
C ARG A 29 -24.60 -4.46 17.63
N GLU A 30 -24.05 -4.91 16.51
CA GLU A 30 -22.94 -5.87 16.44
C GLU A 30 -21.65 -5.27 17.00
N LEU A 31 -21.38 -3.98 16.81
CA LEU A 31 -20.26 -3.27 17.44
C LEU A 31 -20.46 -3.09 18.95
N SER A 32 -21.71 -3.01 19.41
CA SER A 32 -22.04 -3.01 20.84
C SER A 32 -22.07 -4.43 21.45
N ASN A 33 -22.36 -5.46 20.65
CA ASN A 33 -22.57 -6.85 21.08
C ASN A 33 -21.34 -7.74 20.88
N GLN A 34 -20.47 -7.44 19.92
CA GLN A 34 -19.08 -7.81 20.05
C GLN A 34 -18.65 -7.07 21.31
N LYS A 35 -18.44 -7.80 22.42
CA LYS A 35 -17.50 -7.35 23.43
C LYS A 35 -16.25 -6.98 22.62
N MET A 36 -16.05 -5.68 22.35
CA MET A 36 -14.83 -5.19 21.74
C MET A 36 -13.72 -5.90 22.50
N SER A 37 -12.95 -6.76 21.83
CA SER A 37 -11.92 -7.53 22.51
C SER A 37 -11.15 -6.58 23.39
N SER A 38 -11.02 -6.88 24.68
CA SER A 38 -10.34 -6.01 25.64
C SER A 38 -8.99 -5.68 25.05
N ALA A 39 -8.74 -4.40 24.75
CA ALA A 39 -7.40 -3.97 24.42
C ALA A 39 -6.49 -4.30 25.62
N PRO A 40 -5.25 -4.74 25.39
CA PRO A 40 -4.65 -5.02 24.09
C PRO A 40 -5.11 -6.36 23.48
N TYR A 41 -5.26 -6.38 22.16
CA TYR A 41 -5.32 -7.57 21.33
C TYR A 41 -4.03 -8.39 21.52
N GLN A 42 -4.18 -9.62 21.98
CA GLN A 42 -3.06 -10.52 22.23
C GLN A 42 -2.89 -11.44 21.02
N LEU A 43 -1.92 -11.14 20.15
CA LEU A 43 -1.52 -12.05 19.07
C LEU A 43 -0.90 -13.31 19.69
N THR A 44 -1.45 -14.49 19.38
CA THR A 44 -0.90 -15.77 19.81
C THR A 44 0.11 -16.30 18.79
N ASP A 45 0.87 -17.35 19.13
CA ASP A 45 1.77 -18.00 18.18
C ASP A 45 1.05 -18.66 17.00
N ASN A 46 -0.25 -18.90 17.13
CA ASN A 46 -1.10 -19.42 16.06
C ASN A 46 -1.71 -18.31 15.18
N ASP A 47 -1.46 -17.04 15.49
CA ASP A 47 -1.94 -15.91 14.70
C ASP A 47 -0.88 -15.40 13.73
N ILE A 48 -1.35 -14.87 12.61
CA ILE A 48 -0.55 -14.07 11.69
C ILE A 48 -1.26 -12.75 11.45
N LEU A 49 -0.61 -11.65 11.81
CA LEU A 49 -1.12 -10.32 11.50
C LEU A 49 -1.03 -10.09 9.99
N TYR A 50 -2.16 -9.86 9.36
CA TYR A 50 -2.22 -9.52 7.95
C TYR A 50 -2.66 -8.08 7.78
N TYR A 51 -1.73 -7.26 7.29
CA TYR A 51 -2.10 -5.95 6.77
C TYR A 51 -2.56 -6.11 5.33
N LEU A 52 -3.89 -6.12 5.15
CA LEU A 52 -4.53 -6.02 3.86
C LEU A 52 -4.26 -4.60 3.33
N HIS A 53 -3.16 -4.45 2.60
CA HIS A 53 -2.71 -3.17 2.07
C HIS A 53 -3.51 -2.86 0.81
N ILE A 54 -4.33 -1.81 0.89
CA ILE A 54 -5.00 -1.26 -0.28
C ILE A 54 -4.08 -0.19 -0.90
N PRO A 55 -3.80 -0.23 -2.21
CA PRO A 55 -2.90 0.72 -2.81
C PRO A 55 -3.27 2.18 -2.49
N LYS A 56 -2.25 2.98 -2.15
CA LYS A 56 -2.35 4.43 -1.89
C LYS A 56 -3.12 4.83 -0.63
N THR A 57 -3.25 3.90 0.33
CA THR A 57 -3.73 4.17 1.69
C THR A 57 -2.61 4.34 2.72
N ALA A 58 -1.47 4.94 2.31
CA ALA A 58 -0.27 5.14 3.13
C ALA A 58 0.38 3.84 3.68
N GLY A 59 0.08 2.68 3.07
CA GLY A 59 0.47 1.39 3.62
C GLY A 59 1.97 1.12 3.66
N THR A 60 2.77 1.65 2.73
CA THR A 60 4.25 1.52 2.82
C THR A 60 4.80 2.14 4.10
N SER A 61 4.27 3.29 4.53
CA SER A 61 4.71 3.94 5.76
C SER A 61 4.31 3.12 6.98
N LEU A 62 3.04 2.67 7.01
CA LEU A 62 2.52 1.90 8.13
C LEU A 62 3.19 0.53 8.26
N ALA A 63 3.37 -0.20 7.16
CA ALA A 63 4.04 -1.50 7.14
C ALA A 63 5.49 -1.41 7.65
N ALA A 64 6.19 -0.33 7.28
CA ALA A 64 7.54 -0.06 7.79
C ALA A 64 7.59 0.20 9.30
N MET A 65 6.50 0.72 9.89
CA MET A 65 6.37 0.90 11.34
C MET A 65 5.95 -0.39 12.04
N ILE A 66 4.99 -1.13 11.48
CA ILE A 66 4.48 -2.36 12.09
C ILE A 66 5.61 -3.40 12.20
N LYS A 67 6.43 -3.56 11.15
CA LYS A 67 7.53 -4.53 11.14
C LYS A 67 8.56 -4.33 12.25
N GLU A 68 8.68 -3.12 12.81
CA GLU A 68 9.60 -2.84 13.93
C GLU A 68 9.21 -3.59 15.22
N ASN A 69 8.00 -4.16 15.27
CA ASN A 69 7.52 -4.99 16.38
C ASN A 69 7.76 -6.50 16.18
N PHE A 70 8.49 -6.90 15.13
CA PHE A 70 8.74 -8.29 14.76
C PHE A 70 10.23 -8.52 14.47
N GLU A 71 10.73 -9.73 14.76
CA GLU A 71 12.08 -10.11 14.36
C GLU A 71 12.21 -10.17 12.82
N PRO A 72 13.41 -9.97 12.24
CA PRO A 72 13.61 -9.93 10.79
C PRO A 72 13.11 -11.15 10.01
N ASP A 73 13.04 -12.33 10.63
CA ASP A 73 12.54 -13.58 10.03
C ASP A 73 11.06 -13.85 10.33
N GLN A 74 10.40 -12.97 11.08
CA GLN A 74 8.99 -13.06 11.46
C GLN A 74 8.07 -12.20 10.60
N PHE A 75 8.57 -11.49 9.58
CA PHE A 75 7.71 -10.72 8.70
C PHE A 75 8.06 -10.85 7.22
N HIS A 76 7.08 -10.59 6.36
CA HIS A 76 7.27 -10.55 4.92
C HIS A 76 6.41 -9.46 4.29
N LEU A 77 7.07 -8.53 3.57
CA LEU A 77 6.45 -7.36 2.92
C LEU A 77 6.68 -7.39 1.39
N PRO A 78 6.19 -8.43 0.70
CA PRO A 78 6.43 -8.60 -0.73
C PRO A 78 5.73 -7.52 -1.59
N ILE A 79 4.69 -6.85 -1.07
CA ILE A 79 3.77 -5.95 -1.79
C ILE A 79 2.96 -6.68 -2.88
N HIS A 80 3.63 -7.42 -3.77
CA HIS A 80 3.10 -8.13 -4.93
C HIS A 80 2.82 -9.61 -4.64
N ALA A 81 1.73 -10.12 -5.20
CA ALA A 81 1.25 -11.47 -4.94
C ALA A 81 2.21 -12.52 -5.50
N ASN A 82 2.84 -12.24 -6.65
CA ASN A 82 3.78 -13.15 -7.30
C ASN A 82 4.99 -13.50 -6.40
N VAL A 83 5.52 -12.54 -5.64
CA VAL A 83 6.65 -12.74 -4.72
C VAL A 83 6.22 -13.61 -3.55
N PHE A 84 5.02 -13.35 -3.00
CA PHE A 84 4.47 -14.14 -1.91
C PHE A 84 4.25 -15.61 -2.32
N LEU A 85 3.67 -15.86 -3.49
CA LEU A 85 3.43 -17.20 -4.00
C LEU A 85 4.70 -18.02 -4.27
N LYS A 86 5.83 -17.34 -4.55
CA LYS A 86 7.13 -17.98 -4.73
C LYS A 86 7.83 -18.32 -3.40
N THR A 87 7.27 -17.88 -2.27
CA THR A 87 7.88 -18.11 -0.96
C THR A 87 7.62 -19.55 -0.49
N PRO A 88 8.66 -20.30 -0.09
CA PRO A 88 8.47 -21.67 0.37
C PRO A 88 7.57 -21.77 1.62
N PRO A 89 6.68 -22.78 1.73
CA PRO A 89 5.75 -22.91 2.86
C PRO A 89 6.43 -22.94 4.24
N GLU A 90 7.61 -23.55 4.35
CA GLU A 90 8.41 -23.60 5.58
C GLU A 90 8.95 -22.23 6.01
N THR A 91 9.09 -21.31 5.05
CA THR A 91 9.43 -19.91 5.32
C THR A 91 8.18 -19.14 5.73
N VAL A 92 7.06 -19.33 5.01
CA VAL A 92 5.76 -18.72 5.35
C VAL A 92 5.32 -19.07 6.77
N ALA A 93 5.56 -20.30 7.22
CA ALA A 93 5.22 -20.76 8.56
C ALA A 93 5.90 -19.95 9.69
N LYS A 94 7.04 -19.31 9.42
CA LYS A 94 7.77 -18.47 10.39
C LYS A 94 7.12 -17.10 10.58
N TYR A 95 6.46 -16.58 9.55
CA TYR A 95 5.91 -15.24 9.56
C TYR A 95 4.81 -15.09 10.62
N LYS A 96 4.89 -13.99 11.37
CA LYS A 96 3.88 -13.45 12.29
C LYS A 96 3.25 -12.17 11.73
N PHE A 97 3.87 -11.53 10.75
CA PHE A 97 3.34 -10.36 10.05
C PHE A 97 3.51 -10.48 8.53
N VAL A 98 2.43 -10.28 7.77
CA VAL A 98 2.44 -10.23 6.31
C VAL A 98 1.71 -8.99 5.84
N GLU A 99 2.20 -8.40 4.75
CA GLU A 99 1.58 -7.27 4.08
C GLU A 99 1.67 -7.44 2.56
N GLY A 100 0.60 -7.05 1.87
CA GLY A 100 0.58 -7.09 0.41
C GLY A 100 -0.79 -6.79 -0.18
N HIS A 101 -0.83 -6.63 -1.49
CA HIS A 101 -2.04 -6.33 -2.26
C HIS A 101 -2.79 -7.62 -2.62
N PHE A 102 -3.00 -8.54 -1.66
CA PHE A 102 -3.53 -9.89 -1.94
C PHE A 102 -5.04 -10.02 -1.85
N TYR A 103 -5.74 -8.89 -1.67
CA TYR A 103 -7.17 -8.88 -1.34
C TYR A 103 -7.42 -9.62 -0.01
N TYR A 104 -8.66 -10.01 0.26
CA TYR A 104 -9.04 -10.54 1.57
C TYR A 104 -8.54 -11.96 1.85
N ASN A 105 -8.50 -12.84 0.86
CA ASN A 105 -8.41 -14.29 1.12
C ASN A 105 -6.98 -14.79 1.42
N LEU A 106 -6.35 -14.36 2.52
CA LEU A 106 -5.00 -14.82 2.90
C LEU A 106 -4.99 -16.26 3.45
N ALA A 107 -6.07 -16.69 4.10
CA ALA A 107 -6.12 -17.94 4.86
C ALA A 107 -5.62 -19.20 4.12
N PRO A 108 -5.88 -19.41 2.81
CA PRO A 108 -5.36 -20.57 2.09
C PRO A 108 -3.85 -20.62 1.92
N PHE A 109 -3.13 -19.53 2.19
CA PHE A 109 -1.69 -19.41 1.95
C PHE A 109 -0.84 -19.54 3.20
N VAL A 110 -1.46 -19.57 4.37
CA VAL A 110 -0.78 -19.52 5.66
C VAL A 110 -1.30 -20.65 6.54
N THR A 111 -0.45 -21.18 7.41
CA THR A 111 -0.85 -22.23 8.37
C THR A 111 -1.42 -21.65 9.67
N LYS A 112 -1.33 -20.33 9.84
CA LYS A 112 -1.75 -19.58 11.02
C LYS A 112 -3.08 -18.88 10.77
N HIS A 113 -3.82 -18.59 11.83
CA HIS A 113 -5.07 -17.84 11.78
C HIS A 113 -4.80 -16.36 11.42
N PRO A 114 -5.33 -15.84 10.30
CA PRO A 114 -5.08 -14.44 9.93
C PRO A 114 -5.88 -13.46 10.80
N VAL A 115 -5.18 -12.48 11.36
CA VAL A 115 -5.76 -11.32 12.05
C VAL A 115 -5.66 -10.13 11.12
N TYR A 116 -6.80 -9.65 10.64
CA TYR A 116 -6.86 -8.62 9.59
C TYR A 116 -6.80 -7.22 10.16
N ILE A 117 -5.96 -6.38 9.53
CA ILE A 117 -5.97 -4.94 9.71
C ILE A 117 -5.95 -4.25 8.34
N THR A 118 -6.48 -3.03 8.25
CA THR A 118 -6.34 -2.21 7.04
C THR A 118 -6.38 -0.72 7.34
N VAL A 119 -6.08 0.09 6.32
CA VAL A 119 -6.24 1.54 6.34
C VAL A 119 -7.02 1.95 5.11
N LEU A 120 -8.07 2.74 5.32
CA LEU A 120 -8.90 3.29 4.27
C LEU A 120 -8.54 4.75 3.99
N ARG A 121 -9.00 5.26 2.86
CA ARG A 121 -8.84 6.65 2.42
C ARG A 121 -10.12 7.13 1.76
N ASN A 122 -10.37 8.44 1.80
CA ASN A 122 -11.43 9.04 1.02
C ASN A 122 -11.34 8.59 -0.46
N PRO A 123 -12.41 8.04 -1.06
CA PRO A 123 -12.32 7.39 -2.38
C PRO A 123 -11.91 8.34 -3.51
N VAL A 124 -12.26 9.62 -3.41
CA VAL A 124 -11.86 10.64 -4.37
C VAL A 124 -10.36 10.90 -4.27
N GLU A 125 -9.87 11.16 -3.07
CA GLU A 125 -8.43 11.39 -2.83
C GLU A 125 -7.59 10.15 -3.15
N LEU A 126 -8.12 8.95 -2.92
CA LEU A 126 -7.50 7.69 -3.31
C LEU A 126 -7.36 7.60 -4.83
N THR A 127 -8.42 7.88 -5.58
CA THR A 127 -8.40 7.83 -7.06
C THR A 127 -7.38 8.80 -7.65
N ILE A 128 -7.37 10.04 -7.17
CA ILE A 128 -6.42 11.08 -7.61
C ILE A 128 -4.98 10.67 -7.28
N SER A 129 -4.75 10.13 -6.08
CA SER A 129 -3.44 9.62 -5.66
C SER A 129 -2.98 8.40 -6.47
N TYR A 130 -3.92 7.53 -6.86
CA TYR A 130 -3.65 6.37 -7.71
C TYR A 130 -3.23 6.81 -9.11
N TYR A 131 -3.97 7.74 -9.72
CA TYR A 131 -3.60 8.34 -11.01
C TYR A 131 -2.18 8.96 -10.95
N ALA A 132 -1.88 9.76 -9.92
CA ALA A 132 -0.55 10.33 -9.71
C ALA A 132 0.55 9.27 -9.60
N GLN A 133 0.27 8.15 -8.92
CA GLN A 133 1.19 7.02 -8.80
C GLN A 133 1.44 6.35 -10.16
N MET A 134 0.39 6.09 -10.93
CA MET A 134 0.52 5.45 -12.24
C MET A 134 1.32 6.32 -13.20
N ARG A 135 1.16 7.65 -13.16
CA ARG A 135 1.98 8.56 -13.98
C ARG A 135 3.48 8.52 -13.69
N ARG A 136 3.90 8.14 -12.47
CA ARG A 136 5.32 8.06 -12.08
C ARG A 136 5.92 6.65 -12.13
N SER A 137 5.09 5.62 -11.95
CA SER A 137 5.55 4.24 -11.81
C SER A 137 5.71 3.55 -13.15
N ARG A 138 6.88 3.70 -13.79
CA ARG A 138 7.15 3.10 -15.12
C ARG A 138 6.81 1.61 -15.25
N PRO A 139 7.09 0.74 -14.25
CA PRO A 139 6.77 -0.68 -14.35
C PRO A 139 5.27 -1.00 -14.28
N HIS A 140 4.44 -0.07 -13.80
CA HIS A 140 3.02 -0.35 -13.58
C HIS A 140 2.26 -0.47 -14.92
N TYR A 141 1.40 -1.48 -15.08
CA TYR A 141 0.61 -1.69 -16.31
C TYR A 141 -0.28 -0.49 -16.69
N GLY A 142 -0.75 0.27 -15.69
CA GLY A 142 -1.49 1.52 -15.90
C GLY A 142 -0.65 2.73 -16.35
N HIS A 143 0.68 2.66 -16.35
CA HIS A 143 1.57 3.81 -16.57
C HIS A 143 1.36 4.47 -17.93
N LYS A 144 1.39 3.69 -19.02
CA LYS A 144 1.25 4.20 -20.39
C LYS A 144 -0.08 4.93 -20.59
N LEU A 145 -1.17 4.38 -20.03
CA LEU A 145 -2.50 5.02 -20.08
C LEU A 145 -2.53 6.31 -19.25
N ALA A 146 -2.00 6.28 -18.02
CA ALA A 146 -2.02 7.44 -17.14
C ALA A 146 -1.21 8.64 -17.66
N ILE A 147 -0.06 8.43 -18.31
CA ILE A 147 0.77 9.53 -18.83
C ILE A 147 0.25 10.14 -20.15
N SER A 148 -0.60 9.40 -20.88
CA SER A 148 -1.15 9.82 -22.18
C SER A 148 -2.50 10.51 -22.06
N GLN A 149 -3.03 10.65 -20.85
CA GLN A 149 -4.36 11.16 -20.57
C GLN A 149 -4.30 12.19 -19.44
N SER A 150 -5.11 13.24 -19.54
CA SER A 150 -5.47 14.07 -18.39
C SER A 150 -6.24 13.26 -17.34
N LEU A 151 -6.41 13.79 -16.12
CA LEU A 151 -7.19 13.11 -15.09
C LEU A 151 -8.64 12.88 -15.54
N LEU A 152 -9.27 13.86 -16.22
CA LEU A 152 -10.63 13.73 -16.73
C LEU A 152 -10.76 12.62 -17.79
N GLU A 153 -9.83 12.58 -18.76
CA GLU A 153 -9.80 11.51 -19.77
C GLU A 153 -9.55 10.16 -19.11
N PHE A 154 -8.67 10.11 -18.12
CA PHE A 154 -8.36 8.89 -17.37
C PHE A 154 -9.57 8.36 -16.62
N VAL A 155 -10.35 9.19 -15.93
CA VAL A 155 -11.54 8.71 -15.18
C VAL A 155 -12.74 8.43 -16.09
N LYS A 156 -12.81 9.04 -17.29
CA LYS A 156 -13.84 8.72 -18.30
C LYS A 156 -13.52 7.51 -19.17
N ASN A 157 -12.26 7.06 -19.18
CA ASN A 157 -11.83 5.94 -20.01
C ASN A 157 -12.31 4.59 -19.42
N PRO A 158 -13.15 3.82 -20.13
CA PRO A 158 -13.60 2.52 -19.63
C PRO A 158 -12.44 1.52 -19.39
N ASN A 159 -11.35 1.65 -20.14
CA ASN A 159 -10.18 0.77 -20.04
C ASN A 159 -9.28 1.05 -18.84
N THR A 160 -9.54 2.10 -18.07
CA THR A 160 -8.80 2.40 -16.82
C THR A 160 -9.69 2.21 -15.61
N ARG A 161 -11.00 2.00 -15.78
CA ARG A 161 -11.99 1.91 -14.70
C ARG A 161 -11.63 0.85 -13.65
N PHE A 162 -11.11 -0.28 -14.10
CA PHE A 162 -10.72 -1.40 -13.24
C PHE A 162 -9.62 -1.04 -12.21
N LEU A 163 -8.85 0.03 -12.48
CA LEU A 163 -7.74 0.49 -11.65
C LEU A 163 -8.20 1.25 -10.38
N TRP A 164 -9.41 1.80 -10.37
CA TRP A 164 -9.81 2.76 -9.33
C TRP A 164 -11.27 2.66 -8.89
N SER A 165 -12.16 2.10 -9.71
CA SER A 165 -13.59 1.98 -9.38
C SER A 165 -13.79 1.00 -8.23
N ASN A 166 -14.40 1.50 -7.15
CA ASN A 166 -14.65 0.79 -5.88
C ASN A 166 -13.47 -0.07 -5.41
N LEU A 167 -12.24 0.46 -5.53
CA LEU A 167 -11.00 -0.28 -5.31
C LEU A 167 -10.93 -0.85 -3.88
N GLN A 168 -11.27 -0.04 -2.87
CA GLN A 168 -11.18 -0.45 -1.46
C GLN A 168 -12.18 -1.56 -1.15
N THR A 169 -13.42 -1.43 -1.63
CA THR A 169 -14.48 -2.41 -1.48
C THR A 169 -14.08 -3.73 -2.13
N ARG A 170 -13.54 -3.69 -3.34
CA ARG A 170 -13.07 -4.89 -4.04
C ARG A 170 -11.95 -5.59 -3.29
N HIS A 171 -10.98 -4.85 -2.74
CA HIS A 171 -9.90 -5.40 -1.94
C HIS A 171 -10.39 -6.16 -0.70
N VAL A 172 -11.41 -5.63 -0.02
CA VAL A 172 -11.97 -6.27 1.19
C VAL A 172 -12.97 -7.39 0.85
N ALA A 173 -13.71 -7.28 -0.25
CA ALA A 173 -14.79 -8.21 -0.60
C ALA A 173 -14.39 -9.40 -1.48
N THR A 174 -13.39 -9.25 -2.35
CA THR A 174 -13.12 -10.27 -3.37
C THR A 174 -12.25 -11.37 -2.79
N ASP A 175 -12.67 -12.62 -3.02
CA ASP A 175 -11.86 -13.81 -2.76
C ASP A 175 -11.17 -14.21 -4.06
N LEU A 176 -9.85 -14.06 -4.10
CA LEU A 176 -9.04 -14.44 -5.23
C LEU A 176 -8.40 -15.80 -4.99
N ASN A 177 -8.40 -16.65 -6.02
CA ASN A 177 -7.64 -17.89 -6.03
C ASN A 177 -6.28 -17.63 -6.70
N LEU A 178 -5.37 -17.00 -5.97
CA LEU A 178 -4.09 -16.54 -6.53
C LEU A 178 -3.23 -17.66 -7.16
N PRO A 179 -3.14 -18.89 -6.62
CA PRO A 179 -2.40 -19.99 -7.26
C PRO A 179 -3.03 -20.40 -8.58
N GLU A 180 -4.36 -20.48 -8.64
CA GLU A 180 -5.06 -20.82 -9.87
C GLU A 180 -4.87 -19.72 -10.93
N MET A 181 -4.97 -18.44 -10.54
CA MET A 181 -4.70 -17.32 -11.44
C MET A 181 -3.24 -17.36 -11.93
N ALA A 182 -2.28 -17.48 -11.02
CA ALA A 182 -0.85 -17.53 -11.38
C ALA A 182 -0.51 -18.74 -12.27
N SER A 183 -1.15 -19.89 -12.08
CA SER A 183 -0.93 -21.09 -12.92
C SER A 183 -1.31 -20.91 -14.38
N LYS A 184 -2.13 -19.90 -14.70
CA LYS A 184 -2.58 -19.57 -16.06
C LYS A 184 -1.70 -18.51 -16.73
N ILE A 185 -0.69 -17.99 -16.03
CA ILE A 185 0.18 -16.91 -16.50
C ILE A 185 1.58 -17.49 -16.77
N SER A 186 2.21 -17.08 -17.88
CA SER A 186 3.58 -17.53 -18.17
C SER A 186 4.57 -16.96 -17.15
N PRO A 187 5.72 -17.62 -16.91
CA PRO A 187 6.75 -17.10 -16.01
C PRO A 187 7.19 -15.68 -16.35
N GLU A 188 7.33 -15.36 -17.65
CA GLU A 188 7.73 -14.04 -18.11
C GLU A 188 6.68 -12.97 -17.80
N ALA A 189 5.40 -13.29 -17.99
CA ALA A 189 4.31 -12.38 -17.69
C ALA A 189 4.11 -12.17 -16.18
N LEU A 190 4.40 -13.18 -15.35
CA LEU A 190 4.41 -13.04 -13.89
C LEU A 190 5.47 -12.04 -13.39
N GLU A 191 6.59 -11.89 -14.11
CA GLU A 191 7.60 -10.87 -13.79
C GLU A 191 7.21 -9.46 -14.25
N ASP A 192 6.18 -9.32 -15.11
CA ASP A 192 5.69 -8.04 -15.65
C ASP A 192 4.32 -7.62 -15.08
N MET A 193 4.07 -7.97 -13.81
CA MET A 193 2.86 -7.59 -13.05
C MET A 193 1.53 -8.06 -13.67
N GLU A 194 1.55 -9.10 -14.52
CA GLU A 194 0.34 -9.60 -15.18
C GLU A 194 -0.65 -10.19 -14.17
N LEU A 195 -0.15 -10.81 -13.09
CA LEU A 195 -1.01 -11.33 -12.03
C LEU A 195 -1.77 -10.19 -11.36
N GLU A 196 -1.08 -9.14 -10.94
CA GLU A 196 -1.67 -7.94 -10.34
C GLU A 196 -2.69 -7.28 -11.29
N ARG A 197 -2.36 -7.18 -12.58
CA ARG A 197 -3.29 -6.68 -13.60
C ARG A 197 -4.57 -7.51 -13.67
N GLN A 198 -4.46 -8.84 -13.67
CA GLN A 198 -5.63 -9.73 -13.70
C GLN A 198 -6.45 -9.64 -12.41
N MET A 199 -5.80 -9.56 -11.24
CA MET A 199 -6.46 -9.34 -9.94
C MET A 199 -7.30 -8.06 -9.96
N ASP A 200 -6.71 -6.96 -10.41
CA ASP A 200 -7.37 -5.66 -10.55
C ASP A 200 -8.50 -5.66 -11.59
N GLN A 201 -8.59 -6.65 -12.47
CA GLN A 201 -9.68 -6.79 -13.45
C GLN A 201 -10.82 -7.71 -12.99
N VAL A 202 -10.66 -8.46 -11.89
CA VAL A 202 -11.71 -9.36 -11.39
C VAL A 202 -12.95 -8.57 -10.96
N ALA A 203 -14.03 -8.74 -11.72
CA ALA A 203 -15.34 -8.16 -11.47
C ALA A 203 -16.44 -8.95 -12.23
N PRO A 204 -16.76 -10.19 -11.81
CA PRO A 204 -17.70 -11.06 -12.52
C PRO A 204 -19.10 -10.45 -12.70
N ASN A 205 -19.53 -9.63 -11.74
CA ASN A 205 -20.82 -8.92 -11.76
C ASN A 205 -20.64 -7.40 -11.97
N GLY A 206 -19.46 -6.97 -12.44
CA GLY A 206 -19.10 -5.54 -12.55
C GLY A 206 -18.54 -4.94 -11.27
N PHE A 207 -17.94 -3.75 -11.40
CA PHE A 207 -17.25 -3.05 -10.31
C PHE A 207 -18.20 -2.38 -9.31
N ASP A 208 -19.48 -2.22 -9.66
CA ASP A 208 -20.50 -1.58 -8.82
C ASP A 208 -21.49 -2.60 -8.21
N ASP A 209 -21.18 -3.90 -8.25
CA ASP A 209 -22.06 -4.93 -7.67
C ASP A 209 -22.31 -4.65 -6.17
N PRO A 210 -23.56 -4.36 -5.76
CA PRO A 210 -23.87 -4.06 -4.37
C PRO A 210 -23.51 -5.20 -3.39
N ALA A 211 -23.43 -6.45 -3.88
CA ALA A 211 -23.00 -7.58 -3.05
C ALA A 211 -21.55 -7.43 -2.54
N LEU A 212 -20.71 -6.69 -3.26
CA LEU A 212 -19.35 -6.37 -2.82
C LEU A 212 -19.37 -5.51 -1.55
N LEU A 213 -20.25 -4.50 -1.49
CA LEU A 213 -20.35 -3.61 -0.32
C LEU A 213 -20.81 -4.38 0.91
N THR A 214 -21.87 -5.17 0.79
CA THR A 214 -22.40 -5.98 1.90
C THR A 214 -21.30 -6.86 2.49
N ARG A 215 -20.60 -7.61 1.64
CA ARG A 215 -19.50 -8.49 2.07
C ARG A 215 -18.32 -7.71 2.64
N ALA A 216 -17.96 -6.57 2.05
CA ALA A 216 -16.88 -5.74 2.55
C ALA A 216 -17.19 -5.22 3.97
N GLN A 217 -18.41 -4.76 4.22
CA GLN A 217 -18.83 -4.27 5.54
C GLN A 217 -18.85 -5.40 6.59
N GLU A 218 -19.37 -6.58 6.24
CA GLU A 218 -19.36 -7.77 7.10
C GLU A 218 -17.96 -8.26 7.46
N ARG A 219 -16.99 -8.08 6.54
CA ARG A 219 -15.59 -8.42 6.78
C ARG A 219 -14.90 -7.35 7.60
N LEU A 220 -15.08 -6.09 7.23
CA LEU A 220 -14.46 -4.95 7.90
C LEU A 220 -14.86 -4.88 9.38
N SER A 221 -16.09 -5.26 9.74
CA SER A 221 -16.54 -5.36 11.14
C SER A 221 -15.82 -6.44 11.96
N LYS A 222 -15.09 -7.35 11.31
CA LYS A 222 -14.28 -8.41 11.95
C LYS A 222 -12.79 -8.07 11.98
N PHE A 223 -12.36 -6.98 11.34
CA PHE A 223 -10.95 -6.59 11.34
C PHE A 223 -10.57 -6.16 12.76
N ALA A 224 -9.38 -6.55 13.20
CA ALA A 224 -8.83 -6.12 14.48
C ALA A 224 -8.60 -4.61 14.50
N PHE A 225 -8.32 -4.01 13.35
CA PHE A 225 -8.12 -2.57 13.20
C PHE A 225 -8.48 -2.06 11.80
N VAL A 226 -9.07 -0.87 11.77
CA VAL A 226 -9.32 -0.07 10.56
C VAL A 226 -8.82 1.35 10.83
N GLY A 227 -7.81 1.80 10.08
CA GLY A 227 -7.29 3.16 10.14
C GLY A 227 -7.79 4.04 9.00
N LEU A 228 -7.51 5.34 9.08
CA LEU A 228 -7.83 6.33 8.06
C LEU A 228 -6.59 7.15 7.68
N VAL A 229 -6.33 7.31 6.39
CA VAL A 229 -5.21 8.15 5.91
C VAL A 229 -5.34 9.60 6.37
N GLU A 230 -6.56 10.15 6.37
CA GLU A 230 -6.84 11.53 6.78
C GLU A 230 -6.58 11.77 8.27
N ARG A 231 -6.51 10.69 9.06
CA ARG A 231 -6.24 10.68 10.50
C ARG A 231 -5.06 9.75 10.80
N PHE A 232 -4.00 9.83 9.98
CA PHE A 232 -2.91 8.83 9.98
C PHE A 232 -2.21 8.70 11.34
N ASP A 233 -1.82 9.81 11.97
CA ASP A 233 -1.15 9.75 13.29
C ASP A 233 -2.06 9.12 14.35
N GLU A 234 -3.33 9.51 14.39
CA GLU A 234 -4.32 8.94 15.30
C GLU A 234 -4.58 7.46 14.99
N SER A 235 -4.49 7.07 13.72
CA SER A 235 -4.57 5.68 13.28
C SER A 235 -3.40 4.86 13.81
N VAL A 236 -2.17 5.37 13.72
CA VAL A 236 -0.98 4.72 14.28
C VAL A 236 -1.10 4.61 15.80
N GLU A 237 -1.46 5.70 16.49
CA GLU A 237 -1.62 5.70 17.96
C GLU A 237 -2.68 4.68 18.42
N THR A 238 -3.82 4.61 17.72
CA THR A 238 -4.89 3.66 18.01
C THR A 238 -4.44 2.23 17.77
N LEU A 239 -3.75 1.95 16.67
CA LEU A 239 -3.23 0.63 16.37
C LEU A 239 -2.23 0.17 17.44
N TRP A 240 -1.32 1.05 17.87
CA TRP A 240 -0.35 0.73 18.93
C TRP A 240 -1.03 0.42 20.25
N TYR A 241 -2.02 1.23 20.63
CA TYR A 241 -2.86 0.96 21.80
C TYR A 241 -3.56 -0.40 21.68
N LEU A 242 -4.14 -0.71 20.52
CA LEU A 242 -4.85 -1.97 20.33
C LEU A 242 -3.93 -3.18 20.41
N PHE A 243 -2.67 -3.12 20.02
CA PHE A 243 -1.75 -4.26 20.08
C PHE A 243 -0.76 -4.19 21.26
N GLY A 244 -0.87 -3.18 22.13
CA GLY A 244 0.02 -2.99 23.27
C GLY A 244 1.47 -2.66 22.87
N TRP A 245 1.68 -2.12 21.67
CA TRP A 245 3.01 -1.77 21.18
C TRP A 245 3.50 -0.43 21.73
N SER A 246 4.81 -0.31 21.96
CA SER A 246 5.42 0.91 22.47
C SER A 246 5.53 1.99 21.38
N SER A 247 5.08 3.20 21.70
CA SER A 247 5.22 4.38 20.84
C SER A 247 6.67 4.87 20.88
N SER A 248 7.51 4.41 19.95
CA SER A 248 8.78 5.07 19.59
C SER A 248 8.60 6.03 18.41
N TYR A 249 7.34 6.40 18.10
CA TYR A 249 6.98 7.05 16.84
C TYR A 249 7.68 8.40 16.65
N THR A 250 8.38 8.51 15.52
CA THR A 250 8.67 9.77 14.84
C THR A 250 7.99 9.71 13.47
N PRO A 251 7.17 10.71 13.09
CA PRO A 251 6.55 10.75 11.77
C PRO A 251 7.62 10.74 10.68
N LYS A 252 7.79 9.58 10.04
CA LYS A 252 8.49 9.50 8.77
C LYS A 252 7.42 9.83 7.71
N VAL A 253 7.44 11.05 7.18
CA VAL A 253 6.70 11.35 5.95
C VAL A 253 7.42 10.62 4.82
N ILE A 254 7.14 9.32 4.64
CA ILE A 254 7.88 8.50 3.67
C ILE A 254 7.38 8.77 2.24
N ASN A 255 6.14 9.21 2.04
CA ASN A 255 5.55 9.31 0.71
C ASN A 255 4.45 10.37 0.56
N VAL A 256 4.82 11.62 0.28
CA VAL A 256 3.91 12.58 -0.40
C VAL A 256 4.11 12.40 -1.90
N ALA A 257 3.03 12.27 -2.68
CA ALA A 257 3.14 12.12 -4.13
C ALA A 257 3.62 13.46 -4.75
N PRO A 258 4.83 13.52 -5.35
CA PRO A 258 5.38 14.77 -5.90
C PRO A 258 4.65 15.25 -7.17
N ASN A 259 3.74 14.43 -7.72
CA ASN A 259 2.98 14.69 -8.95
C ASN A 259 1.46 14.59 -8.73
N ARG A 260 0.95 15.01 -7.57
CA ARG A 260 -0.50 15.19 -7.38
C ARG A 260 -0.98 16.18 -8.47
N PRO A 261 -2.05 15.88 -9.21
CA PRO A 261 -2.68 16.85 -10.10
C PRO A 261 -2.91 18.16 -9.36
N ARG A 262 -2.70 19.28 -10.06
CA ARG A 262 -2.94 20.60 -9.45
C ARG A 262 -4.44 20.79 -9.23
N ASP A 263 -4.81 21.66 -8.29
CA ASP A 263 -6.23 21.87 -7.96
C ASP A 263 -7.04 22.34 -9.19
N GLU A 264 -6.41 23.05 -10.14
CA GLU A 264 -7.07 23.45 -11.39
C GLU A 264 -7.40 22.28 -12.34
N GLU A 265 -6.72 21.14 -12.19
CA GLU A 265 -6.97 19.91 -12.97
C GLU A 265 -8.09 19.04 -12.36
N ILE A 266 -8.53 19.37 -11.14
CA ILE A 266 -9.57 18.67 -10.40
C ILE A 266 -10.89 19.44 -10.55
N SER A 267 -11.47 19.38 -11.75
CA SER A 267 -12.75 20.04 -12.03
C SER A 267 -13.92 19.33 -11.31
N GLN A 268 -15.05 20.02 -11.16
CA GLN A 268 -16.27 19.41 -10.62
C GLN A 268 -16.70 18.17 -11.43
N GLU A 269 -16.51 18.21 -12.75
CA GLU A 269 -16.81 17.08 -13.63
C GLU A 269 -15.93 15.86 -13.32
N VAL A 270 -14.64 16.06 -13.05
CA VAL A 270 -13.75 14.98 -12.58
C VAL A 270 -14.29 14.37 -11.29
N LEU A 271 -14.63 15.22 -10.31
CA LEU A 271 -15.12 14.79 -9.02
C LEU A 271 -16.42 14.00 -9.14
N ASP A 272 -17.33 14.43 -10.02
CA ASP A 272 -18.63 13.78 -10.23
C ASP A 272 -18.46 12.38 -10.85
N VAL A 273 -17.60 12.24 -11.88
CA VAL A 273 -17.30 10.93 -12.48
C VAL A 273 -16.66 9.98 -11.46
N ILE A 274 -15.72 10.48 -10.64
CA ILE A 274 -15.09 9.66 -9.60
C ILE A 274 -16.15 9.19 -8.59
N ARG A 275 -16.98 10.11 -8.07
CA ARG A 275 -18.03 9.78 -7.09
C ARG A 275 -19.04 8.79 -7.67
N GLU A 276 -19.42 8.94 -8.93
CA GLU A 276 -20.35 8.03 -9.61
C GLU A 276 -19.85 6.59 -9.60
N HIS A 277 -18.54 6.37 -9.74
CA HIS A 277 -17.92 5.04 -9.85
C HIS A 277 -17.18 4.57 -8.59
N THR A 278 -17.32 5.31 -7.48
CA THR A 278 -16.75 4.98 -6.16
C THR A 278 -17.79 4.97 -5.04
N GLN A 279 -19.07 4.79 -5.38
CA GLN A 279 -20.18 4.83 -4.41
C GLN A 279 -20.07 3.76 -3.33
N LEU A 280 -19.60 2.55 -3.67
CA LEU A 280 -19.41 1.48 -2.70
C LEU A 280 -18.25 1.80 -1.76
N ASP A 281 -17.16 2.34 -2.31
CA ASP A 281 -16.02 2.80 -1.50
C ASP A 281 -16.42 3.93 -0.55
N ALA A 282 -17.29 4.85 -0.97
CA ALA A 282 -17.79 5.92 -0.11
C ALA A 282 -18.60 5.35 1.07
N ALA A 283 -19.47 4.38 0.80
CA ALA A 283 -20.24 3.71 1.86
C ALA A 283 -19.35 2.89 2.80
N LEU A 284 -18.37 2.15 2.26
CA LEU A 284 -17.41 1.39 3.06
C LEU A 284 -16.51 2.32 3.91
N TYR A 285 -16.11 3.47 3.36
CA TYR A 285 -15.30 4.45 4.07
C TYR A 285 -16.05 5.05 5.28
N GLU A 286 -17.34 5.32 5.16
CA GLU A 286 -18.16 5.75 6.31
C GLU A 286 -18.28 4.64 7.36
N THR A 287 -18.42 3.37 6.94
CA THR A 287 -18.34 2.23 7.88
C THR A 287 -16.99 2.18 8.58
N GLY A 288 -15.88 2.33 7.84
CA GLY A 288 -14.53 2.35 8.41
C GLY A 288 -14.30 3.51 9.37
N LYS A 289 -14.87 4.69 9.09
CA LYS A 289 -14.85 5.84 10.01
C LYS A 289 -15.56 5.53 11.33
N ASP A 290 -16.75 4.93 11.26
CA ASP A 290 -17.50 4.55 12.46
C ASP A 290 -16.70 3.54 13.30
N LEU A 291 -16.09 2.53 12.66
CA LEU A 291 -15.21 1.53 13.32
C LEU A 291 -13.97 2.18 13.96
N PHE A 292 -13.30 3.06 13.22
CA PHE A 292 -12.11 3.75 13.70
C PHE A 292 -12.43 4.66 14.89
N ASN A 293 -13.48 5.47 14.78
CA ASN A 293 -13.89 6.41 15.85
C ASN A 293 -14.22 5.66 17.14
N ALA A 294 -14.93 4.54 17.07
CA ALA A 294 -15.23 3.74 18.26
C ALA A 294 -13.95 3.24 18.97
N ARG A 295 -12.94 2.79 18.20
CA ARG A 295 -11.65 2.33 18.74
C ARG A 295 -10.81 3.49 19.28
N TYR A 296 -10.79 4.61 18.59
CA TYR A 296 -10.08 5.82 19.00
C TYR A 296 -10.67 6.41 20.29
N GLU A 297 -11.99 6.53 20.39
CA GLU A 297 -12.68 6.98 21.60
C GLU A 297 -12.42 6.05 22.79
N GLN A 298 -12.37 4.73 22.55
CA GLN A 298 -11.99 3.78 23.59
C GLN A 298 -10.54 4.01 24.06
N MET A 299 -9.60 4.20 23.13
CA MET A 299 -8.22 4.55 23.49
C MET A 299 -8.17 5.82 24.34
N LEU A 300 -8.89 6.88 23.95
CA LEU A 300 -8.89 8.15 24.69
C LEU A 300 -9.52 8.03 26.08
N LYS A 301 -10.49 7.13 26.28
CA LYS A 301 -11.06 6.83 27.61
C LYS A 301 -10.04 6.15 28.51
N ASP A 302 -9.27 5.20 27.97
CA ASP A 302 -8.26 4.45 28.73
C ASP A 302 -6.98 5.26 28.95
N HIS A 303 -6.69 6.20 28.03
CA HIS A 303 -5.51 7.06 28.00
C HIS A 303 -5.90 8.55 27.81
N PRO A 304 -6.53 9.19 28.80
CA PRO A 304 -6.98 10.58 28.69
C PRO A 304 -5.83 11.57 28.45
N GLU A 305 -4.59 11.23 28.79
CA GLU A 305 -3.39 12.01 28.49
C GLU A 305 -3.11 12.14 26.99
N LYS A 306 -3.62 11.22 26.16
CA LYS A 306 -3.52 11.26 24.69
C LYS A 306 -4.55 12.18 24.04
N ILE A 307 -5.51 12.72 24.80
CA ILE A 307 -6.45 13.72 24.29
C ILE A 307 -5.63 14.94 23.86
N ARG A 308 -5.51 15.12 22.54
CA ARG A 308 -4.93 16.33 21.96
C ARG A 308 -5.82 17.50 22.40
N ARG A 309 -5.28 18.41 23.21
CA ARG A 309 -6.02 19.63 23.59
C ARG A 309 -6.36 20.38 22.31
N ASP A 310 -7.63 20.74 22.17
CA ASP A 310 -8.10 21.53 21.05
C ASP A 310 -7.30 22.85 20.93
N THR A 311 -6.46 22.95 19.90
CA THR A 311 -5.74 24.19 19.54
C THR A 311 -6.57 25.05 18.59
N SER A 312 -7.90 24.91 18.57
CA SER A 312 -8.80 25.85 17.88
C SER A 312 -8.70 27.30 18.37
N LYS A 313 -7.98 27.57 19.47
CA LYS A 313 -7.29 28.85 19.66
C LYS A 313 -6.04 28.85 18.79
N LYS A 314 -6.10 29.53 17.63
CA LYS A 314 -4.96 29.84 16.74
C LYS A 314 -3.64 29.72 17.49
N ASP A 315 -2.89 28.64 17.24
CA ASP A 315 -1.57 28.45 17.81
C ASP A 315 -0.73 29.71 17.57
N ASP A 316 0.02 30.15 18.59
CA ASP A 316 0.98 31.25 18.44
C ASP A 316 1.91 30.92 17.26
N PRO A 317 2.04 31.79 16.24
CA PRO A 317 2.94 31.56 15.11
C PRO A 317 4.35 31.15 15.53
N ILE A 318 4.81 31.62 16.70
CA ILE A 318 6.10 31.27 17.29
C ILE A 318 6.13 29.81 17.74
N GLU A 319 5.06 29.28 18.36
CA GLU A 319 4.98 27.88 18.75
C GLU A 319 4.89 26.94 17.53
N VAL A 320 4.16 27.35 16.48
CA VAL A 320 4.12 26.60 15.21
C VAL A 320 5.50 26.55 14.57
N MET A 321 6.18 27.71 14.49
CA MET A 321 7.55 27.78 13.98
C MET A 321 8.55 27.01 14.84
N GLN A 322 8.37 26.96 16.16
CA GLN A 322 9.22 26.17 17.06
C GLN A 322 9.01 24.67 16.86
N ARG A 323 7.75 24.21 16.72
CA ARG A 323 7.45 22.81 16.42
C ARG A 323 8.01 22.39 15.06
N GLU A 324 7.90 23.26 14.06
CA GLU A 324 8.49 23.06 12.73
C GLU A 324 10.03 23.05 12.81
N LEU A 325 10.64 24.01 13.52
CA LEU A 325 12.09 24.06 13.70
C LEU A 325 12.63 22.82 14.42
N ASP A 326 11.93 22.35 15.44
CA ASP A 326 12.31 21.14 16.18
C ASP A 326 12.08 19.88 15.35
N PHE A 327 11.08 19.87 14.47
CA PHE A 327 10.92 18.84 13.45
C PHE A 327 12.10 18.83 12.47
N GLN A 328 12.48 19.99 11.92
CA GLN A 328 13.62 20.12 11.00
C GLN A 328 14.93 19.69 11.66
N LYS A 329 15.16 20.03 12.94
CA LYS A 329 16.33 19.55 13.70
C LYS A 329 16.36 18.03 13.84
N ARG A 330 15.25 17.41 14.26
CA ARG A 330 15.16 15.95 14.39
C ARG A 330 15.36 15.25 13.04
N LEU A 331 14.86 15.84 11.96
CA LEU A 331 15.06 15.33 10.60
C LEU A 331 16.54 15.38 10.20
N ILE A 332 17.22 16.50 10.45
CA ILE A 332 18.66 16.65 10.21
C ILE A 332 19.45 15.60 11.00
N ASP A 333 19.14 15.40 12.27
CA ASP A 333 19.82 14.40 13.12
C ASP A 333 19.62 12.97 12.60
N SER A 334 18.40 12.64 12.14
CA SER A 334 18.10 11.34 11.53
C SER A 334 18.87 11.14 10.23
N LEU A 335 18.88 12.14 9.35
CA LEU A 335 19.61 12.08 8.08
C LEU A 335 21.12 12.01 8.30
N GLN A 336 21.65 12.66 9.34
CA GLN A 336 23.06 12.54 9.72
C GLN A 336 23.39 11.14 10.21
N LYS A 337 22.52 10.49 10.98
CA LYS A 337 22.69 9.09 11.41
C LYS A 337 22.67 8.13 10.22
N GLU A 338 21.73 8.30 9.29
CA GLU A 338 21.69 7.50 8.06
C GLU A 338 22.92 7.74 7.19
N LYS A 339 23.33 9.00 7.01
CA LYS A 339 24.55 9.35 6.28
C LYS A 339 25.77 8.65 6.89
N MET A 340 25.91 8.69 8.20
CA MET A 340 27.01 8.06 8.92
C MET A 340 26.96 6.52 8.81
N PHE A 341 25.77 5.93 8.82
CA PHE A 341 25.59 4.50 8.53
C PHE A 341 26.05 4.15 7.10
N PHE A 342 25.63 4.93 6.10
CA PHE A 342 26.06 4.73 4.72
C PHE A 342 27.56 4.97 4.53
N GLU A 343 28.14 6.00 5.15
CA GLU A 343 29.58 6.27 5.12
C GLU A 343 30.38 5.11 5.71
N ASN A 344 29.90 4.51 6.81
CA ASN A 344 30.52 3.31 7.38
C ASN A 344 30.42 2.10 6.44
N GLN A 345 29.25 1.85 5.84
CA GLN A 345 29.08 0.77 4.86
C GLN A 345 29.95 0.96 3.60
N VAL A 346 30.05 2.19 3.10
CA VAL A 346 30.93 2.54 1.98
C VAL A 346 32.39 2.35 2.38
N SER A 347 32.79 2.75 3.59
CA SER A 347 34.16 2.52 4.10
C SER A 347 34.49 1.03 4.22
N GLU A 348 33.56 0.21 4.72
CA GLU A 348 33.73 -1.25 4.76
C GLU A 348 33.86 -1.85 3.36
N LEU A 349 33.00 -1.44 2.43
CA LEU A 349 33.07 -1.85 1.02
C LEU A 349 34.38 -1.42 0.36
N LEU A 350 34.82 -0.17 0.56
CA LEU A 350 36.12 0.30 0.07
C LEU A 350 37.28 -0.47 0.69
N GLY A 351 37.17 -0.87 1.96
CA GLY A 351 38.13 -1.76 2.62
C GLY A 351 38.17 -3.16 1.98
N VAL A 352 37.01 -3.72 1.60
CA VAL A 352 36.92 -4.99 0.86
C VAL A 352 37.50 -4.84 -0.55
N VAL A 353 37.16 -3.77 -1.26
CA VAL A 353 37.66 -3.47 -2.62
C VAL A 353 39.18 -3.25 -2.60
N GLY A 354 39.71 -2.47 -1.66
CA GLY A 354 41.15 -2.25 -1.52
C GLY A 354 41.93 -3.52 -1.16
N ARG A 355 41.33 -4.45 -0.40
CA ARG A 355 41.89 -5.80 -0.19
C ARG A 355 41.86 -6.64 -1.47
N TYR A 356 40.80 -6.51 -2.27
CA TYR A 356 40.69 -7.18 -3.57
C TYR A 356 41.66 -6.60 -4.62
N GLU A 357 41.86 -5.29 -4.68
CA GLU A 357 42.83 -4.62 -5.57
C GLU A 357 44.28 -5.00 -5.27
N ASN A 358 44.60 -5.30 -4.01
CA ASN A 358 45.90 -5.82 -3.60
C ASN A 358 46.04 -7.34 -3.69
N SER A 359 44.97 -8.05 -4.07
CA SER A 359 45.03 -9.50 -4.27
C SER A 359 45.85 -9.84 -5.52
N PHE A 360 46.66 -10.90 -5.43
CA PHE A 360 47.50 -11.37 -6.53
C PHE A 360 46.70 -11.63 -7.81
N GLY A 361 45.47 -12.15 -7.67
CA GLY A 361 44.55 -12.41 -8.79
C GLY A 361 44.12 -11.15 -9.53
N TRP A 362 43.73 -10.08 -8.83
CA TRP A 362 43.31 -8.83 -9.49
C TRP A 362 44.49 -8.07 -10.09
N GLN A 363 45.63 -8.03 -9.40
CA GLN A 363 46.86 -7.45 -9.97
C GLN A 363 47.29 -8.18 -11.25
N PHE A 364 47.10 -9.50 -11.32
CA PHE A 364 47.35 -10.29 -12.53
C PHE A 364 46.37 -9.90 -13.66
N VAL A 365 45.07 -9.78 -13.38
CA VAL A 365 44.08 -9.38 -14.38
C VAL A 365 44.29 -7.94 -14.88
N LEU A 366 44.66 -7.00 -14.00
CA LEU A 366 44.98 -5.63 -14.40
C LEU A 366 46.25 -5.57 -15.26
N ARG A 367 47.31 -6.29 -14.89
CA ARG A 367 48.53 -6.40 -15.71
C ARG A 367 48.26 -7.08 -17.05
N PHE A 368 47.43 -8.12 -17.06
CA PHE A 368 46.99 -8.80 -18.28
C PHE A 368 46.19 -7.85 -19.19
N ASN A 369 45.25 -7.08 -18.63
CA ASN A 369 44.46 -6.08 -19.37
C ASN A 369 45.32 -4.93 -19.89
N ALA A 370 46.30 -4.44 -19.11
CA ALA A 370 47.24 -3.42 -19.55
C ALA A 370 48.18 -3.93 -20.67
N ALA A 371 48.67 -5.17 -20.55
CA ALA A 371 49.46 -5.83 -21.59
C ALA A 371 48.63 -6.09 -22.86
N ARG A 372 47.37 -6.53 -22.70
CA ARG A 372 46.42 -6.68 -23.79
C ARG A 372 46.21 -5.37 -24.53
N LYS A 373 45.92 -4.26 -23.83
CA LYS A 373 45.71 -2.93 -24.46
C LYS A 373 46.93 -2.44 -25.26
N LYS A 374 48.15 -2.87 -24.89
CA LYS A 374 49.37 -2.61 -25.68
C LYS A 374 49.50 -3.50 -26.92
N LEU A 375 49.15 -4.78 -26.81
CA LEU A 375 49.26 -5.77 -27.90
C LEU A 375 48.10 -5.70 -28.91
N ILE A 376 46.93 -5.28 -28.43
CA ILE A 376 45.67 -5.20 -29.13
C ILE A 376 45.07 -3.81 -28.83
N PRO A 377 45.44 -2.79 -29.60
CA PRO A 377 44.92 -1.44 -29.40
C PRO A 377 43.42 -1.39 -29.66
N GLU A 378 42.73 -0.54 -28.89
CA GLU A 378 41.28 -0.32 -28.98
C GLU A 378 40.92 0.20 -30.39
N GLY A 379 39.93 -0.43 -31.04
CA GLY A 379 39.56 -0.12 -32.43
C GLY A 379 40.45 -0.73 -33.52
N SER A 380 41.49 -1.48 -33.16
CA SER A 380 42.34 -2.17 -34.15
C SER A 380 41.65 -3.39 -34.77
N LYS A 381 42.10 -3.80 -35.96
CA LYS A 381 41.66 -5.07 -36.57
C LYS A 381 41.94 -6.29 -35.67
N ARG A 382 42.98 -6.22 -34.83
CA ARG A 382 43.30 -7.28 -33.86
C ARG A 382 42.26 -7.37 -32.75
N GLU A 383 41.69 -6.24 -32.31
CA GLU A 383 40.61 -6.23 -31.31
C GLU A 383 39.35 -6.88 -31.86
N ALA A 384 39.00 -6.60 -33.12
CA ALA A 384 37.85 -7.24 -33.77
C ALA A 384 38.00 -8.77 -33.90
N ILE A 385 39.23 -9.27 -34.13
CA ILE A 385 39.52 -10.71 -34.20
C ILE A 385 39.48 -11.34 -32.81
N TYR A 386 40.04 -10.66 -31.80
CA TYR A 386 40.03 -11.11 -30.42
C TYR A 386 38.60 -11.26 -29.87
N GLN A 387 37.72 -10.28 -30.09
CA GLN A 387 36.32 -10.36 -29.65
C GLN A 387 35.58 -11.54 -30.31
N LYS A 388 35.77 -11.75 -31.62
CA LYS A 388 35.19 -12.91 -32.33
C LYS A 388 35.66 -14.27 -31.79
N LEU A 389 36.90 -14.36 -31.32
CA LEU A 389 37.43 -15.59 -30.71
C LEU A 389 36.90 -15.78 -29.28
N ARG A 390 36.76 -14.70 -28.52
CA ARG A 390 36.21 -14.71 -27.16
C ARG A 390 34.74 -15.13 -27.15
N ASP A 391 33.94 -14.59 -28.07
CA ASP A 391 32.50 -14.91 -28.21
C ASP A 391 32.25 -16.36 -28.67
N ARG A 392 33.30 -17.08 -29.10
CA ARG A 392 33.23 -18.52 -29.44
C ARG A 392 33.66 -19.44 -28.29
N LEU A 393 34.32 -18.90 -27.26
CA LEU A 393 34.87 -19.65 -26.14
C LEU A 393 34.03 -19.50 -24.86
N ASN A 394 33.22 -18.45 -24.79
CA ASN A 394 32.09 -18.32 -23.85
C ASN A 394 30.83 -18.88 -24.51
#